data_AF-A0A947JUG7-F1
#
_entry.id   AF-A0A947JUG7-F1
#
_cell.length_a   1.000
_cell.length_b   1.000
_cell.length_c   1.000
_cell.angle_alpha   90.00
_cell.angle_beta   90.00
_cell.angle_gamma   90.00
#
_symmetry.space_group_name_H-M   'P 1'
#
loop_
_entity.id
_entity.type
_entity.pdbx_description
1 polymer ?
#
loop_
_entity_poly.entity_id
_entity_poly.type
_entity_poly.pdbx_seq_one_letter_code
_entity_poly.pdbx_strand_id
1 'polypeptide(L)'
;MKTGMLFSAMIIGGSLFLSAVSSMAGDDKGAESIVLKGGSMGSITFPHATHQGLFVDCRPCHDLFPKESLAIDNLKAEGKLQKKDVMNMCRKCHMDLAEKGQEAGPTSCKDCHKK
;
A
#
# COMPACT_ATOMS: atom_id res chain seq x y z
N MET A 1 -5.25 34.49 61.77
CA MET A 1 -5.97 33.47 62.56
C MET A 1 -7.13 32.94 61.73
N LYS A 2 -7.17 31.61 61.53
CA LYS A 2 -8.37 30.75 61.41
C LYS A 2 -9.30 30.97 60.19
N THR A 3 -9.23 30.07 59.20
CA THR A 3 -10.23 29.00 58.88
C THR A 3 -11.55 29.53 58.34
N GLY A 4 -12.16 29.01 57.28
CA GLY A 4 -11.91 27.83 56.49
C GLY A 4 -12.98 27.70 55.39
N MET A 5 -12.59 27.06 54.29
CA MET A 5 -13.29 25.94 53.65
C MET A 5 -14.76 25.67 54.07
N LEU A 6 -15.70 25.69 53.12
CA LEU A 6 -16.45 24.51 52.59
C LEU A 6 -17.81 24.88 51.96
N PHE A 7 -17.92 24.54 50.66
CA PHE A 7 -19.04 23.99 49.88
C PHE A 7 -20.46 24.62 49.91
N SER A 8 -20.87 25.13 48.74
CA SER A 8 -22.25 24.93 48.26
C SER A 8 -22.27 24.49 46.80
N ALA A 9 -22.80 23.27 46.67
CA ALA A 9 -23.44 22.60 45.54
C ALA A 9 -23.61 23.38 44.22
N MET A 10 -23.10 22.79 43.14
CA MET A 10 -23.61 23.02 41.79
C MET A 10 -23.68 21.68 41.09
N ILE A 11 -24.84 21.02 41.23
CA ILE A 11 -25.23 19.86 40.45
C ILE A 11 -25.54 20.39 39.04
N ILE A 12 -24.61 20.21 38.11
CA ILE A 12 -24.91 20.30 36.67
C ILE A 12 -24.80 18.88 36.13
N GLY A 13 -25.96 18.30 35.85
CA GLY A 13 -26.08 17.07 35.08
C GLY A 13 -25.54 17.29 33.67
N GLY A 14 -24.31 16.85 33.44
CA GLY A 14 -23.73 16.69 32.11
C GLY A 14 -23.81 15.22 31.72
N SER A 15 -24.86 14.84 30.99
CA SER A 15 -24.97 13.52 30.37
C SER A 15 -23.84 13.37 29.36
N LEU A 16 -22.76 12.72 29.77
CA LEU A 16 -21.60 12.42 28.94
C LEU A 16 -22.01 11.34 27.93
N PHE A 17 -22.54 11.75 26.77
CA PHE A 17 -22.74 10.87 25.63
C PHE A 17 -21.35 10.48 25.09
N LEU A 18 -20.83 9.36 25.59
CA LEU A 18 -19.65 8.70 25.03
C LEU A 18 -20.05 8.03 23.71
N SER A 19 -20.00 8.79 22.62
CA SER A 19 -20.11 8.23 21.27
C SER A 19 -18.85 7.39 21.02
N ALA A 20 -18.94 6.08 21.21
CA ALA A 20 -17.93 5.14 20.74
C ALA A 20 -17.91 5.18 19.21
N VAL A 21 -17.04 6.02 18.65
CA VAL A 21 -16.72 5.96 17.22
C VAL A 21 -15.83 4.74 17.03
N SER A 22 -16.45 3.60 16.73
CA SER A 22 -15.76 2.43 16.21
C SER A 22 -15.30 2.75 14.79
N SER A 23 -14.03 3.15 14.64
CA SER A 23 -13.39 3.18 13.33
C SER A 23 -13.31 1.74 12.81
N MET A 24 -14.20 1.38 11.89
CA MET A 24 -14.00 0.20 11.06
C MET A 24 -12.82 0.49 10.13
N ALA A 25 -11.60 0.16 10.58
CA ALA A 25 -10.47 0.05 9.68
C ALA A 25 -10.75 -1.13 8.75
N GLY A 26 -11.29 -0.86 7.56
CA GLY A 26 -11.20 -1.82 6.47
C GLY A 26 -9.72 -2.08 6.18
N ASP A 27 -9.34 -3.35 6.02
CA ASP A 27 -7.95 -3.71 5.71
C ASP A 27 -7.47 -2.90 4.49
N ASP A 28 -6.39 -2.14 4.65
CA ASP A 28 -5.70 -1.35 3.61
C ASP A 28 -4.94 -2.29 2.65
N LYS A 29 -5.69 -3.22 2.05
CA LYS A 29 -5.22 -4.27 1.14
C LYS A 29 -5.83 -4.02 -0.24
N GLY A 30 -5.00 -4.00 -1.26
CA GLY A 30 -5.45 -4.01 -2.65
C GLY A 30 -5.94 -5.38 -3.10
N ALA A 31 -6.44 -5.43 -4.34
CA ALA A 31 -6.94 -6.65 -4.97
C ALA A 31 -5.93 -7.81 -4.93
N GLU A 32 -6.42 -9.04 -4.94
CA GLU A 32 -5.58 -10.24 -4.86
C GLU A 32 -4.62 -10.37 -6.05
N SER A 33 -5.13 -10.06 -7.24
CA SER A 33 -4.39 -10.08 -8.49
C SER A 33 -4.84 -8.92 -9.37
N ILE A 34 -3.90 -8.33 -10.10
CA ILE A 34 -4.15 -7.22 -11.02
C ILE A 34 -3.47 -7.47 -12.36
N VAL A 35 -4.05 -6.95 -13.44
CA VAL A 35 -3.45 -7.03 -14.78
C VAL A 35 -2.69 -5.74 -15.06
N LEU A 36 -1.40 -5.86 -15.32
CA LEU A 36 -0.53 -4.72 -15.66
C LEU A 36 -0.18 -4.74 -17.15
N LYS A 37 -0.35 -3.60 -17.82
CA LYS A 37 0.03 -3.45 -19.23
C LYS A 37 1.55 -3.40 -19.38
N GLY A 38 2.11 -4.42 -20.01
CA GLY A 38 3.54 -4.58 -20.28
C GLY A 38 4.04 -3.97 -21.60
N GLY A 39 3.22 -3.16 -22.27
CA GLY A 39 3.56 -2.60 -23.57
C GLY A 39 3.60 -3.66 -24.67
N SER A 40 4.65 -3.64 -25.50
CA SER A 40 4.79 -4.53 -26.67
C SER A 40 4.94 -6.01 -26.33
N MET A 41 5.26 -6.35 -25.07
CA MET A 41 5.36 -7.74 -24.61
C MET A 41 4.02 -8.33 -24.14
N GLY A 42 2.95 -7.53 -24.15
CA GLY A 42 1.64 -7.94 -23.63
C GLY A 42 1.50 -7.69 -22.13
N SER A 43 0.28 -7.87 -21.63
CA SER A 43 -0.04 -7.70 -20.21
C SER A 43 0.53 -8.85 -19.38
N ILE A 44 0.72 -8.59 -18.08
CA ILE A 44 1.06 -9.61 -17.09
C ILE A 44 -0.01 -9.66 -16.01
N THR A 45 -0.23 -10.84 -15.45
CA THR A 45 -1.00 -11.01 -14.22
C THR A 45 -0.06 -10.86 -13.04
N PHE A 46 -0.26 -9.84 -12.22
CA PHE A 46 0.54 -9.56 -11.04
C PHE A 46 -0.18 -10.05 -9.77
N PRO A 47 0.38 -11.04 -9.05
CA PRO A 47 -0.21 -11.57 -7.82
C PRO A 47 0.07 -10.62 -6.65
N HIS A 48 -0.72 -9.55 -6.53
CA HIS A 48 -0.52 -8.50 -5.54
C HIS A 48 -0.66 -9.03 -4.10
N ALA A 49 -1.61 -9.93 -3.82
CA ALA A 49 -1.75 -10.56 -2.50
C ALA A 49 -0.50 -11.30 -2.05
N THR A 50 0.24 -11.96 -2.96
CA THR A 50 1.51 -12.60 -2.61
C THR A 50 2.50 -11.58 -2.06
N HIS A 51 2.59 -10.41 -2.68
CA HIS A 51 3.48 -9.35 -2.22
C HIS A 51 3.00 -8.75 -0.89
N GLN A 52 1.69 -8.54 -0.72
CA GLN A 52 1.10 -8.06 0.54
C GLN A 52 1.20 -9.06 1.70
N GLY A 53 1.40 -10.35 1.40
CA GLY A 53 1.62 -11.40 2.39
C GLY A 53 3.09 -11.53 2.80
N LEU A 54 4.01 -11.19 1.89
CA LEU A 54 5.45 -11.21 2.13
C LEU A 54 5.97 -9.91 2.74
N PHE A 55 5.34 -8.77 2.41
CA PHE A 55 5.78 -7.44 2.83
C PHE A 55 4.63 -6.68 3.49
N VAL A 56 4.90 -6.13 4.68
CA VAL A 56 3.97 -5.23 5.39
C VAL A 56 4.06 -3.80 4.84
N ASP A 57 5.23 -3.39 4.36
CA ASP A 57 5.45 -2.04 3.82
C ASP A 57 5.05 -1.95 2.34
N CYS A 58 4.15 -1.03 2.02
CA CYS A 58 3.67 -0.77 0.66
C CYS A 58 4.59 0.18 -0.13
N ARG A 59 5.41 0.98 0.55
CA ARG A 59 6.26 2.02 -0.05
C ARG A 59 7.25 1.51 -1.10
N PRO A 60 7.86 0.31 -0.97
CA PRO A 60 8.79 -0.20 -1.98
C PRO A 60 8.22 -0.24 -3.41
N CYS A 61 6.89 -0.30 -3.53
CA CYS A 61 6.20 -0.17 -4.81
C CYS A 61 5.57 1.22 -4.99
N HIS A 62 4.90 1.71 -3.95
CA HIS A 62 3.99 2.85 -4.05
C HIS A 62 4.64 4.22 -3.86
N ASP A 63 5.94 4.28 -3.63
CA ASP A 63 6.69 5.54 -3.74
C ASP A 63 6.80 5.99 -5.21
N LEU A 64 6.74 5.04 -6.17
CA LEU A 64 6.79 5.33 -7.60
C LEU A 64 5.42 5.72 -8.18
N PHE A 65 4.33 5.27 -7.56
CA PHE A 65 2.96 5.54 -7.99
C PHE A 65 1.97 5.39 -6.83
N PRO A 66 0.91 6.21 -6.76
CA PRO A 66 -0.06 6.14 -5.67
C PRO A 66 -0.78 4.79 -5.60
N LYS A 67 -1.29 4.44 -4.40
CA LYS A 67 -2.08 3.24 -4.12
C LYS A 67 -3.51 3.32 -4.71
N GLU A 68 -3.61 3.54 -6.01
CA GLU A 68 -4.88 3.76 -6.70
C GLU A 68 -4.94 2.98 -8.01
N SER A 69 -6.15 2.55 -8.38
CA SER A 69 -6.40 1.92 -9.67
C SER A 69 -6.00 2.84 -10.82
N LEU A 70 -5.41 2.28 -11.87
CA LEU A 70 -4.96 2.98 -13.07
C LEU A 70 -3.84 4.02 -12.85
N ALA A 71 -3.29 4.19 -11.64
CA ALA A 71 -2.22 5.15 -11.36
C ALA A 71 -1.04 5.05 -12.33
N ILE A 72 -0.56 3.84 -12.60
CA ILE A 72 0.54 3.60 -13.54
C ILE A 72 0.17 4.04 -14.97
N ASP A 73 -1.06 3.77 -15.41
CA ASP A 73 -1.51 4.13 -16.77
C ASP A 73 -1.68 5.64 -16.90
N ASN A 74 -2.22 6.30 -15.88
CA ASN A 74 -2.35 7.76 -15.82
C ASN A 74 -0.97 8.44 -15.84
N LEU A 75 -0.03 7.98 -15.00
CA LEU A 75 1.32 8.53 -14.96
C LEU A 75 2.10 8.32 -16.28
N LYS A 76 1.85 7.21 -16.99
CA LYS A 76 2.39 7.01 -18.35
C LYS A 76 1.79 8.01 -19.34
N ALA A 77 0.48 8.23 -19.30
CA ALA A 77 -0.20 9.18 -20.18
C ALA A 77 0.25 10.63 -19.91
N GLU A 78 0.55 10.97 -18.67
CA GLU A 78 1.11 12.26 -18.25
C GLU A 78 2.61 12.42 -18.55
N GLY A 79 3.28 11.38 -19.04
CA GLY A 79 4.72 11.39 -19.29
C GLY A 79 5.59 11.42 -18.02
N LYS A 80 5.01 11.14 -16.85
CA LYS A 80 5.68 11.16 -15.54
C LYS A 80 6.43 9.87 -15.22
N LEU A 81 6.16 8.79 -15.95
CA LEU A 81 6.93 7.54 -15.87
C LEU A 81 7.77 7.36 -17.12
N GLN A 82 9.06 7.11 -16.93
CA GLN A 82 9.95 6.73 -18.01
C GLN A 82 9.68 5.28 -18.44
N LYS A 83 10.15 4.97 -19.65
CA LYS A 83 10.05 3.63 -20.21
C LYS A 83 10.74 2.63 -19.26
N LYS A 84 9.97 1.64 -18.81
CA LYS A 84 10.38 0.53 -17.93
C LYS A 84 10.59 0.87 -16.45
N ASP A 85 10.26 2.07 -15.96
CA ASP A 85 10.47 2.41 -14.53
C ASP A 85 9.85 1.39 -13.58
N VAL A 86 8.56 1.10 -13.77
CA VAL A 86 7.83 0.12 -12.95
C VAL A 86 8.43 -1.29 -13.10
N MET A 87 8.78 -1.69 -14.33
CA MET A 87 9.39 -3.01 -14.58
C MET A 87 10.75 -3.15 -13.89
N ASN A 88 11.57 -2.09 -13.94
CA ASN A 88 12.89 -2.08 -13.35
C ASN A 88 12.82 -2.12 -11.82
N MET A 89 11.83 -1.46 -11.21
CA MET A 89 11.55 -1.58 -9.78
C MET A 89 11.26 -3.05 -9.39
N CYS A 90 10.37 -3.73 -10.12
CA CYS A 90 10.08 -5.15 -9.89
C CYS A 90 11.34 -6.03 -10.03
N ARG A 91 12.04 -5.88 -11.16
CA ARG A 91 13.22 -6.70 -11.47
C ARG A 91 14.36 -6.47 -10.49
N LYS A 92 14.56 -5.22 -10.05
CA LYS A 92 15.61 -4.90 -9.07
C LYS A 92 15.39 -5.68 -7.78
N CYS A 93 14.19 -5.64 -7.21
CA CYS A 93 13.89 -6.39 -5.99
C CYS A 93 14.11 -7.90 -6.18
N HIS A 94 13.58 -8.47 -7.27
CA HIS A 94 13.74 -9.90 -7.55
C HIS A 94 15.21 -10.30 -7.74
N MET A 95 16.00 -9.48 -8.43
CA MET A 95 17.43 -9.72 -8.62
C MET A 95 18.20 -9.62 -7.30
N ASP A 96 17.93 -8.58 -6.51
CA ASP A 96 18.58 -8.38 -5.21
C ASP A 96 18.31 -9.56 -4.25
N LEU A 97 17.12 -10.18 -4.31
CA LEU A 97 16.78 -11.38 -3.54
C LEU A 97 17.48 -12.63 -4.11
N ALA A 98 17.47 -12.80 -5.43
CA ALA A 98 18.11 -13.94 -6.08
C ALA A 98 19.63 -13.96 -5.85
N GLU A 99 20.29 -12.80 -5.90
CA GLU A 99 21.72 -12.64 -5.61
C GLU A 99 22.06 -13.00 -4.16
N LYS A 100 21.12 -12.82 -3.23
CA LYS A 100 21.25 -13.24 -1.83
C LYS A 100 20.93 -14.72 -1.61
N GLY A 101 20.59 -15.47 -2.66
CA GLY A 101 20.15 -16.86 -2.57
C GLY A 101 18.79 -17.02 -1.87
N GLN A 102 17.99 -15.96 -1.80
CA GLN A 102 16.64 -15.99 -1.21
C GLN A 102 15.61 -16.36 -2.26
N GLU A 103 14.43 -16.80 -1.81
CA GLU A 103 13.29 -16.96 -2.71
C GLU A 103 12.98 -15.63 -3.38
N ALA A 104 12.94 -15.65 -4.71
CA ALA A 104 12.81 -14.47 -5.53
C ALA A 104 11.76 -14.69 -6.61
N GLY A 105 11.13 -13.59 -7.02
CA GLY A 105 10.25 -13.60 -8.17
C GLY A 105 11.02 -13.69 -9.51
N PRO A 106 10.30 -13.66 -10.64
CA PRO A 106 10.87 -13.77 -11.97
C PRO A 106 11.86 -12.63 -12.30
N THR A 107 13.00 -12.95 -12.90
CA THR A 107 14.05 -11.97 -13.27
C THR A 107 14.21 -11.79 -14.78
N SER A 108 13.72 -12.73 -15.59
CA SER A 108 13.76 -12.67 -17.05
C SER A 108 12.45 -12.13 -17.65
N CYS A 109 12.53 -11.57 -18.86
CA CYS A 109 11.37 -11.01 -19.55
C CYS A 109 10.27 -12.05 -19.79
N LYS A 110 10.63 -13.30 -20.13
CA LYS A 110 9.68 -14.36 -20.49
C LYS A 110 9.00 -14.98 -19.27
N ASP A 111 9.62 -14.87 -18.10
CA ASP A 111 9.04 -15.39 -16.86
C ASP A 111 7.86 -14.53 -16.39
N CYS A 112 7.92 -13.22 -16.66
CA CYS A 112 6.81 -12.30 -16.44
C CYS A 112 5.81 -12.31 -17.61
N HIS A 113 6.31 -12.18 -18.85
CA HIS A 113 5.49 -12.10 -20.06
C HIS A 113 5.29 -13.47 -20.71
N LYS A 114 4.57 -14.35 -20.00
CA LYS A 114 4.17 -15.66 -20.53
C LYS A 114 3.11 -15.46 -21.62
N LYS A 115 3.34 -16.09 -22.78
CA LYS A 115 2.40 -16.10 -23.92
C LYS A 115 1.44 -17.27 -23.81
#